data_AF-A0A1G7WU19-F1
#
_entry.id   AF-A0A1G7WU19-F1
#
_cell.length_a   1.000
_cell.length_b   1.000
_cell.length_c   1.000
_cell.angle_alpha   90.00
_cell.angle_beta   90.00
_cell.angle_gamma   90.00
#
_symmetry.space_group_name_H-M   'P 1'
#
loop_
_entity.id
_entity.type
_entity.pdbx_description
1 polymer ?
#
loop_
_entity_poly.entity_id
_entity_poly.type
_entity_poly.pdbx_seq_one_letter_code
_entity_poly.pdbx_strand_id
1 'polypeptide(L)' 'MPRLLTNIRFWILAFLLCWITTVFVLISGTP' A
#
# COMPACT_ATOMS: atom_id res chain seq x y z
N MET A 1 17.94 -12.51 1.35
CA MET A 1 16.97 -11.40 1.22
C MET A 1 15.60 -11.57 1.91
N PRO A 2 15.27 -12.63 2.70
CA PRO A 2 13.94 -12.69 3.36
C PRO A 2 13.77 -11.68 4.51
N ARG A 3 14.87 -11.10 5.03
CA ARG A 3 14.85 -10.11 6.13
C ARG A 3 14.05 -8.84 5.80
N LEU A 4 13.94 -8.47 4.53
CA LEU A 4 13.09 -7.34 4.10
C LEU A 4 11.60 -7.68 4.23
N LEU A 5 11.22 -8.91 3.86
CA LEU A 5 9.84 -9.43 3.94
C LEU A 5 9.41 -9.78 5.37
N THR A 6 10.33 -9.91 6.34
CA THR A 6 9.98 -10.10 7.75
C THR A 6 9.86 -8.77 8.51
N ASN A 7 10.23 -7.65 7.88
CA ASN A 7 10.21 -6.35 8.54
C ASN A 7 8.79 -5.78 8.58
N ILE A 8 8.21 -5.66 9.78
CA ILE A 8 6.86 -5.12 9.98
C ILE A 8 6.71 -3.70 9.40
N ARG A 9 7.77 -2.88 9.43
CA ARG A 9 7.77 -1.51 8.93
C ARG A 9 7.61 -1.47 7.41
N PHE A 10 8.18 -2.46 6.72
CA PHE A 10 8.01 -2.61 5.26
C PHE A 10 6.55 -2.91 4.91
N TRP A 11 5.91 -3.83 5.63
CA TRP A 11 4.50 -4.16 5.41
C TRP A 11 3.56 -3.01 5.70
N ILE A 12 3.83 -2.22 6.75
CA ILE A 12 3.04 -1.03 7.06
C ILE A 12 3.15 -0.01 5.92
N LEU A 13 4.35 0.25 5.40
CA LEU A 13 4.55 1.16 4.26
C LEU A 13 3.89 0.64 2.98
N ALA A 14 4.02 -0.66 2.70
CA ALA A 14 3.38 -1.29 1.55
C ALA A 14 1.85 -1.22 1.63
N PHE A 15 1.28 -1.44 2.82
CA PHE A 15 -0.15 -1.30 3.08
C PHE A 15 -0.63 0.15 2.85
N LEU A 16 0.12 1.14 3.36
CA LEU A 16 -0.19 2.56 3.21
C LEU A 16 -0.20 2.99 1.73
N LEU A 17 0.81 2.54 0.97
CA LEU A 17 0.89 2.77 -0.47
C LEU A 17 -0.31 2.17 -1.20
N CYS A 18 -0.62 0.89 -0.92
CA CYS A 18 -1.71 0.17 -1.56
C CYS A 18 -3.07 0.82 -1.25
N TRP A 19 -3.26 1.27 -0.01
CA TRP A 19 -4.45 2.00 0.43
C TRP A 19 -4.63 3.31 -0.34
N ILE A 20 -3.58 4.15 -0.41
CA ILE A 20 -3.63 5.43 -1.12
C ILE A 20 -3.97 5.22 -2.59
N THR A 21 -3.32 4.25 -3.26
CA THR A 21 -3.65 3.93 -4.66
C THR A 21 -5.09 3.46 -4.82
N THR A 22 -5.61 2.64 -3.91
CA THR A 22 -6.99 2.15 -3.97
C THR A 22 -8.00 3.28 -3.84
N VAL A 23 -7.79 4.18 -2.87
CA VAL A 23 -8.63 5.37 -2.66
C VAL A 23 -8.57 6.30 -3.86
N PHE A 24 -7.36 6.54 -4.40
CA PHE A 24 -7.17 7.37 -5.58
C PHE A 24 -7.92 6.81 -6.80
N VAL A 25 -7.81 5.51 -7.05
CA VAL A 25 -8.53 4.83 -8.13
C VAL A 25 -10.05 4.96 -7.93
N LEU A 26 -10.55 4.72 -6.72
CA LEU A 26 -11.97 4.87 -6.39
C LEU A 26 -12.49 6.27 -6.67
N ILE A 27 -11.76 7.31 -6.25
CA ILE A 27 -12.14 8.72 -6.48
C ILE A 27 -12.04 9.08 -7.97
N SER A 28 -11.02 8.57 -8.68
CA SER A 28 -10.85 8.84 -10.11
C SER A 28 -11.88 8.12 -11.00
N GLY A 29 -12.43 7.01 -10.50
CA GLY A 29 -13.43 6.19 -11.20
C GLY A 29 -14.87 6.53 -10.82
N THR A 30 -15.09 7.37 -9.80
CA THR A 30 -16.40 7.96 -9.55
C THR A 30 -16.64 9.11 -10.54
N PRO A 31 -17.67 9.05 -11.39
CA PRO A 31 -18.00 10.11 -12.35
C PRO A 31 -18.47 11.40 -11.68
#